data_AF-A0A1S7SE45-F1
#
_entry.id   AF-A0A1S7SE45-F1
#
_cell.length_a   1.000
_cell.length_b   1.000
_cell.length_c   1.000
_cell.angle_alpha   90.00
_cell.angle_beta   90.00
_cell.angle_gamma   90.00
#
_symmetry.space_group_name_H-M   'P 1'
#
loop_
_entity.id
_entity.type
_entity.pdbx_description
1 polymer ?
#
loop_
_entity_poly.entity_id
_entity_poly.type
_entity_poly.pdbx_seq_one_letter_code
_entity_poly.pdbx_strand_id
1 'polypeptide(L)' 'MARYFFHIRHGQSVARDLEGGDFPDLAHARAEATFCARELAAGRVRSGGGLAGRFVEVTDQNGELVDTVAFLDIINLDA' A
#
# COMPACT_ATOMS: atom_id res chain seq x y z
N MET A 1 -7.08 12.60 15.00
CA MET A 1 -7.12 11.48 14.05
C MET A 1 -7.50 12.05 12.70
N ALA A 2 -6.87 11.55 11.65
CA ALA A 2 -7.15 11.88 10.26
C ALA A 2 -7.48 10.60 9.51
N ARG A 3 -8.36 10.72 8.52
CA ARG A 3 -8.78 9.57 7.72
C ARG A 3 -7.85 9.41 6.52
N TYR A 4 -7.38 8.20 6.32
CA TYR A 4 -6.50 7.83 5.22
C TYR A 4 -7.08 6.63 4.46
N PHE A 5 -6.78 6.54 3.17
CA PHE A 5 -7.19 5.42 2.32
C PHE A 5 -5.98 4.75 1.68
N PHE A 6 -6.09 3.44 1.46
CA PHE A 6 -4.98 2.61 0.97
C PHE A 6 -5.32 1.99 -0.39
N HIS A 7 -5.05 2.70 -1.48
CA HIS A 7 -5.37 2.22 -2.82
C HIS A 7 -4.25 1.33 -3.36
N ILE A 8 -4.60 0.18 -3.93
CA ILE A 8 -3.60 -0.77 -4.46
C ILE A 8 -3.45 -0.51 -5.95
N ARG A 9 -2.25 -0.11 -6.38
CA ARG A 9 -1.94 0.06 -7.80
C ARG A 9 -1.20 -1.14 -8.37
N HIS A 10 -1.60 -1.55 -9.56
CA HIS A 10 -0.93 -2.58 -10.37
C HIS A 10 -0.96 -2.16 -11.84
N GLY A 11 0.16 -1.62 -12.32
CA GLY A 11 0.23 -1.05 -13.67
C GLY A 11 -0.76 0.11 -13.84
N GLN A 12 -1.69 -0.03 -14.80
CA GLN A 12 -2.73 0.96 -15.08
C GLN A 12 -3.98 0.79 -14.21
N SER A 13 -4.10 -0.31 -13.46
CA SER A 13 -5.26 -0.61 -12.63
C SER A 13 -5.06 -0.13 -11.20
N VAL A 14 -6.09 0.48 -10.63
CA VAL A 14 -6.15 0.90 -9.22
C VAL A 14 -7.36 0.26 -8.57
N ALA A 15 -7.13 -0.56 -7.55
CA ALA A 15 -8.17 -1.00 -6.64
C ALA A 15 -8.30 0.05 -5.53
N ARG A 16 -9.42 0.77 -5.52
CA ARG A 16 -9.68 1.83 -4.54
C ARG A 16 -10.24 1.24 -3.26
N ASP A 17 -9.64 1.65 -2.16
CA ASP A 17 -10.20 1.54 -0.82
C ASP A 17 -11.22 2.67 -0.61
N LEU A 18 -12.47 2.31 -0.32
CA LEU A 18 -13.57 3.26 -0.09
C LEU A 18 -13.91 3.40 1.40
N GLU A 19 -13.40 2.50 2.24
CA GLU A 19 -13.64 2.52 3.67
C GLU A 19 -12.61 3.46 4.32
N GLY A 20 -11.32 3.22 4.04
CA GLY A 20 -10.22 3.91 4.69
C GLY A 20 -10.12 3.55 6.17
N GLY A 21 -9.26 4.24 6.89
CA GLY A 21 -9.13 4.11 8.34
C GLY A 21 -8.75 5.41 9.02
N ASP A 22 -9.07 5.51 10.31
CA ASP A 22 -8.70 6.65 11.15
C ASP A 22 -7.36 6.38 11.83
N PHE A 23 -6.38 7.25 11.57
CA PHE A 23 -5.03 7.14 12.12
C PHE A 23 -4.65 8.41 12.91
N PRO A 24 -3.75 8.30 13.91
CA PRO A 24 -3.24 9.46 14.63
C PRO A 24 -2.52 10.45 13.72
N ASP A 25 -1.70 9.93 12.80
CA ASP A 25 -0.85 10.68 11.88
C ASP A 25 -0.47 9.83 10.65
N LEU A 26 0.25 10.44 9.71
CA LEU A 26 0.74 9.80 8.50
C LEU A 26 1.70 8.64 8.77
N ALA A 27 2.49 8.68 9.85
CA ALA A 27 3.45 7.61 10.15
C ALA A 27 2.73 6.31 10.53
N HIS A 28 1.63 6.42 11.28
CA HIS A 28 0.77 5.27 11.61
C HIS A 28 0.02 4.75 10.37
N ALA A 29 -0.50 5.64 9.52
CA ALA A 29 -1.11 5.25 8.25
C ALA A 29 -0.08 4.54 7.34
N ARG A 30 1.15 5.02 7.29
CA ARG A 30 2.25 4.38 6.53
C ARG A 30 2.60 2.99 7.07
N ALA A 31 2.56 2.80 8.38
CA ALA A 31 2.78 1.48 8.98
C ALA A 31 1.69 0.48 8.54
N GLU A 32 0.44 0.91 8.51
CA GLU A 32 -0.67 0.11 7.98
C GLU A 32 -0.49 -0.19 6.49
N ALA A 33 -0.19 0.83 5.67
CA ALA A 33 0.07 0.66 4.24
C ALA A 33 1.21 -0.35 3.98
N THR A 34 2.25 -0.32 4.82
CA THR A 34 3.37 -1.26 4.78
C THR A 34 2.92 -2.69 5.12
N PHE A 35 2.06 -2.84 6.13
CA PHE A 35 1.48 -4.12 6.49
C PHE A 35 0.63 -4.68 5.34
N CYS A 36 -0.29 -3.89 4.78
CA CYS A 36 -1.10 -4.28 3.62
C CYS A 36 -0.23 -4.67 2.41
N ALA A 37 0.79 -3.87 2.11
CA ALA A 37 1.73 -4.16 1.03
C ALA A 37 2.42 -5.52 1.23
N ARG A 38 2.83 -5.86 2.47
CA ARG A 38 3.48 -7.15 2.79
C ARG A 38 2.54 -8.33 2.58
N GLU A 39 1.30 -8.25 3.05
CA GLU A 39 0.32 -9.32 2.89
C GLU A 39 0.04 -9.61 1.40
N LEU A 40 -0.18 -8.54 0.62
CA LEU A 40 -0.41 -8.64 -0.82
C LEU A 40 0.82 -9.17 -1.57
N ALA A 41 2.01 -8.68 -1.20
CA ALA A 41 3.25 -9.13 -1.79
C ALA A 41 3.52 -10.61 -1.52
N ALA A 42 3.32 -11.08 -0.28
CA ALA A 42 3.48 -12.48 0.09
C ALA A 42 2.55 -13.40 -0.72
N GLY A 43 1.29 -13.01 -0.91
CA GLY A 43 0.35 -13.73 -1.77
C GLY A 43 0.81 -13.81 -3.22
N ARG A 44 1.39 -12.72 -3.74
CA ARG A 44 1.94 -12.67 -5.11
C ARG A 44 3.16 -13.56 -5.27
N VAL A 45 4.13 -13.45 -4.36
CA VAL A 45 5.34 -14.30 -4.36
C VAL A 45 4.96 -15.77 -4.30
N ARG A 46 4.05 -16.16 -3.40
CA ARG A 46 3.56 -17.54 -3.27
C ARG A 46 2.94 -18.08 -4.56
N SER A 47 2.32 -17.22 -5.35
CA SER A 47 1.66 -17.58 -6.61
C SER A 47 2.61 -17.51 -7.81
N GLY A 48 3.91 -17.22 -7.60
CA GLY A 48 4.90 -17.01 -8.67
C GLY A 48 4.72 -15.70 -9.44
N GLY A 49 3.96 -14.74 -8.90
CA GLY A 49 3.68 -13.46 -9.53
C GLY A 49 4.72 -12.40 -9.22
N GLY A 50 5.09 -11.59 -10.24
CA GLY A 50 6.03 -10.49 -10.07
C GLY A 50 5.47 -9.31 -9.25
N LEU A 51 6.37 -8.58 -8.60
CA LEU A 51 6.07 -7.46 -7.69
C LEU A 51 6.33 -6.07 -8.31
N ALA A 52 7.04 -6.03 -9.43
CA ALA A 52 7.40 -4.78 -10.09
C ALA A 52 6.17 -3.95 -10.48
N GLY A 53 6.24 -2.64 -10.27
CA GLY A 53 5.15 -1.71 -10.57
C GLY A 53 3.90 -1.87 -9.68
N ARG A 54 4.03 -2.54 -8.52
CA ARG A 54 2.97 -2.62 -7.50
C ARG A 54 3.32 -1.76 -6.29
N PHE A 55 2.33 -1.02 -5.82
CA PHE A 55 2.45 -0.17 -4.64
C PHE A 55 1.09 0.07 -3.99
N VAL A 56 1.12 0.44 -2.72
CA VAL A 56 -0.02 1.00 -2.00
C VAL A 56 0.12 2.52 -2.02
N GLU A 57 -0.89 3.19 -2.55
CA GLU A 57 -1.04 4.65 -2.49
C GLU A 57 -1.78 5.00 -1.21
N VAL A 58 -1.19 5.90 -0.41
CA VAL A 58 -1.83 6.44 0.79
C VAL A 58 -2.39 7.80 0.42
N THR A 59 -3.71 7.94 0.50
CA THR A 59 -4.38 9.23 0.29
C THR A 59 -4.99 9.73 1.58
N ASP A 60 -5.12 11.05 1.72
CA ASP A 60 -5.85 11.65 2.83
C ASP A 60 -7.37 11.68 2.59
N GLN A 61 -8.10 12.26 3.53
CA GLN A 61 -9.55 12.43 3.47
C GLN A 61 -10.07 13.28 2.30
N ASN A 62 -9.22 14.10 1.69
CA ASN A 62 -9.54 14.89 0.49
C ASN A 62 -9.23 14.13 -0.81
N GLY A 63 -8.63 12.94 -0.69
CA GLY A 63 -8.16 12.13 -1.82
C GLY A 63 -6.80 12.58 -2.35
N GLU A 64 -6.06 13.41 -1.62
CA GLU A 64 -4.72 13.83 -2.00
C GLU A 64 -3.72 12.72 -1.69
N LEU A 65 -2.85 12.39 -2.66
CA LEU A 65 -1.78 11.42 -2.47
C LEU A 65 -0.71 11.99 -1.53
N VAL A 66 -0.57 11.38 -0.35
CA VAL A 66 0.34 11.85 0.70
C VAL A 66 1.54 10.92 0.90
N ASP A 67 1.44 9.64 0.53
CA ASP A 67 2.56 8.70 0.56
C ASP A 67 2.36 7.53 -0.42
N THR A 68 3.42 6.76 -0.70
CA THR A 68 3.37 5.56 -1.51
C THR A 68 4.35 4.50 -0.99
N VAL A 69 3.86 3.27 -0.84
CA VAL A 69 4.66 2.13 -0.38
C VAL A 69 4.79 1.10 -1.50
N ALA A 70 5.98 1.00 -2.09
CA ALA A 70 6.26 0.02 -3.14
C ALA A 70 6.45 -1.38 -2.55
N PHE A 71 5.95 -2.40 -3.26
CA PHE A 71 6.07 -3.79 -2.81
C PHE A 71 7.53 -4.25 -2.79
N LEU A 72 8.38 -3.63 -3.60
CA LEU A 72 9.81 -3.94 -3.65
C LEU A 72 10.59 -3.32 -2.48
N ASP A 73 10.14 -2.20 -1.90
CA ASP A 73 10.81 -1.58 -0.75
C ASP A 73 10.65 -2.39 0.54
N ILE A 74 9.65 -3.26 0.61
CA ILE A 74 9.26 -3.96 1.83
C ILE A 74 9.72 -5.41 1.89
N ILE A 75 10.21 -5.98 0.77
CA ILE A 75 10.75 -7.33 0.72
C ILE A 75 12.26 -7.24 0.54
N ASN A 76 13.00 -7.67 1.56
CA ASN A 76 14.38 -8.09 1.39
C ASN A 76 14.36 -9.51 0.82
N LEU A 77 14.50 -9.65 -0.49
CA LEU A 77 15.02 -10.88 -1.06
C LEU A 77 16.55 -10.77 -0.99
N ASP A 78 17.13 -11.28 0.09
CA ASP A 78 18.55 -11.65 0.04
C ASP A 78 18.68 -12.74 -1.05
N ALA A 79 19.34 -12.37 -2.15
CA ALA A 79 19.55 -13.21 -3.33
C ALA A 79 20.65 -14.25 -3.10
#